data_AF-A0A3N5UWG9-F1
#
_entry.id   AF-A0A3N5UWG9-F1
#
_cell.length_a   1.000
_cell.length_b   1.000
_cell.length_c   1.000
_cell.angle_alpha   90.00
_cell.angle_beta   90.00
_cell.angle_gamma   90.00
#
_symmetry.space_group_name_H-M   'P 1'
#
loop_
_entity.id
_entity.type
_entity.pdbx_description
1 polymer ?
#
loop_
_entity_poly.entity_id
_entity_poly.type
_entity_poly.pdbx_seq_one_letter_code
_entity_poly.pdbx_strand_id
1 'polypeptide(L)' 'MKVLVKSAWGSDDPTKAAFPFLHGNALAEAGHEVQIFLLGEAVSLLRTPVANAVIPVGWPPLAETLQKTISLGIPIHV' A
#
# COMPACT_ATOMS: atom_id res chain seq x y z
N MET A 1 3.07 -11.03 15.01
CA MET A 1 3.89 -11.89 14.11
C MET A 1 4.66 -10.99 13.14
N LYS A 2 5.63 -11.53 12.40
CA LYS A 2 6.30 -10.80 11.31
C LYS A 2 5.60 -11.10 9.99
N VAL A 3 5.23 -10.08 9.23
CA VAL A 3 4.47 -10.21 7.98
C VAL A 3 5.14 -9.41 6.87
N LEU A 4 5.37 -10.07 5.74
CA LEU A 4 5.76 -9.41 4.49
C LEU A 4 4.59 -9.42 3.52
N VAL A 5 4.13 -8.24 3.13
CA VAL A 5 3.06 -8.05 2.15
C VAL A 5 3.70 -7.74 0.80
N LYS A 6 3.54 -8.64 -0.17
CA LYS A 6 4.07 -8.49 -1.53
C LYS A 6 2.96 -8.08 -2.49
N SER A 7 3.19 -7.06 -3.33
CA SER A 7 2.25 -6.70 -4.42
C SER A 7 2.95 -6.31 -5.71
N ALA A 8 2.37 -6.75 -6.84
CA ALA A 8 2.76 -6.33 -8.19
C ALA A 8 1.66 -5.54 -8.92
N TRP A 9 0.51 -5.29 -8.28
CA TRP A 9 -0.60 -4.58 -8.91
C TRP A 9 -0.32 -3.07 -8.96
N GLY A 10 -0.46 -2.48 -10.15
CA GLY A 10 -0.32 -1.06 -10.37
C GLY A 10 -1.67 -0.39 -10.56
N SER A 11 -1.67 0.79 -11.17
CA SER A 11 -2.87 1.61 -11.38
C SER A 11 -3.87 1.03 -12.39
N ASP A 12 -3.52 -0.06 -13.09
CA ASP A 12 -4.40 -0.78 -14.02
C ASP A 12 -5.57 -1.46 -13.30
N ASP A 13 -5.38 -1.88 -12.05
CA ASP A 13 -6.44 -2.30 -11.13
C ASP A 13 -6.35 -1.46 -9.85
N PRO A 14 -7.00 -0.28 -9.80
CA PRO A 14 -6.85 0.67 -8.69
C PRO A 14 -7.34 0.09 -7.35
N THR A 15 -8.25 -0.90 -7.37
CA THR A 15 -8.70 -1.55 -6.14
C THR A 15 -7.63 -2.47 -5.58
N LYS A 16 -7.03 -3.34 -6.42
CA LYS A 16 -5.95 -4.22 -5.98
C LYS A 16 -4.65 -3.46 -5.67
N ALA A 17 -4.40 -2.34 -6.34
CA ALA A 17 -3.28 -1.45 -6.07
C ALA A 17 -3.22 -0.97 -4.60
N ALA A 18 -4.38 -0.80 -3.98
CA ALA A 18 -4.49 -0.33 -2.59
C ALA A 18 -4.29 -1.44 -1.55
N PHE A 19 -4.51 -2.71 -1.90
CA PHE A 19 -4.45 -3.85 -0.97
C PHE A 19 -3.16 -3.98 -0.16
N PRO A 20 -1.93 -3.85 -0.72
CA PRO A 20 -0.73 -3.97 0.10
C PRO A 20 -0.69 -2.96 1.26
N PHE A 21 -1.18 -1.75 1.03
CA PHE A 21 -1.22 -0.67 2.02
C PHE A 21 -2.38 -0.87 3.01
N LEU A 22 -3.59 -1.18 2.51
CA LEU A 22 -4.76 -1.44 3.36
C LEU A 22 -4.53 -2.61 4.32
N HIS A 23 -4.05 -3.73 3.81
CA HIS A 23 -3.75 -4.91 4.62
C HIS A 23 -2.57 -4.64 5.55
N GLY A 24 -1.53 -3.95 5.05
CA GLY A 24 -0.39 -3.59 5.88
C GLY A 24 -0.79 -2.74 7.09
N ASN A 25 -1.63 -1.73 6.87
CA ASN A 25 -2.17 -0.87 7.92
C ASN A 25 -2.98 -1.66 8.94
N ALA A 26 -3.94 -2.48 8.49
CA ALA A 26 -4.79 -3.27 9.38
C ALA A 26 -3.96 -4.23 10.25
N LEU A 27 -2.95 -4.88 9.68
CA LEU A 27 -2.06 -5.80 10.40
C LEU A 27 -1.16 -5.06 11.40
N ALA A 28 -0.65 -3.89 11.04
CA ALA A 28 0.15 -3.06 11.94
C ALA A 28 -0.69 -2.56 13.14
N GLU A 29 -1.92 -2.11 12.89
CA GLU A 29 -2.87 -1.71 13.95
C GLU A 29 -3.26 -2.87 14.86
N ALA A 30 -3.26 -4.11 14.34
CA ALA A 30 -3.43 -5.32 15.14
C ALA A 30 -2.16 -5.75 15.92
N GLY A 31 -1.09 -4.95 15.90
CA GLY A 31 0.14 -5.20 16.66
C GLY A 31 1.11 -6.17 15.99
N HIS A 32 1.07 -6.32 14.66
CA HIS A 32 2.04 -7.12 13.91
C HIS A 32 3.19 -6.27 13.39
N GLU A 33 4.38 -6.88 13.25
CA GLU A 33 5.53 -6.27 12.59
C GLU A 33 5.36 -6.48 11.09
N VAL A 34 5.05 -5.42 10.35
CA VAL A 34 4.69 -5.48 8.93
C VAL A 34 5.76 -4.81 8.08
N GLN A 35 6.05 -5.40 6.92
CA GLN A 35 6.82 -4.79 5.85
C GLN A 35 6.09 -4.99 4.52
N ILE A 36 6.25 -4.06 3.58
CA ILE A 36 5.69 -4.12 2.23
C ILE A 36 6.81 -4.25 1.22
N PHE A 37 6.68 -5.17 0.26
CA PHE A 37 7.57 -5.29 -0.89
C PHE A 37 6.77 -5.10 -2.18
N LEU A 38 7.12 -4.07 -2.93
CA LEU A 38 6.52 -3.74 -4.23
C LEU A 38 7.47 -4.17 -5.34
N LEU A 39 6.91 -4.68 -6.43
CA LEU A 39 7.69 -5.04 -7.62
C LEU A 39 6.84 -4.82 -8.89
N GLY A 40 7.48 -4.66 -10.04
CA GLY A 40 6.78 -4.42 -11.30
C GLY A 40 5.94 -3.13 -11.25
N GLU A 41 4.71 -3.19 -11.76
CA GLU A 41 3.84 -2.01 -11.87
C GLU A 41 3.53 -1.36 -10.51
N ALA A 42 3.53 -2.13 -9.42
CA ALA A 42 3.28 -1.60 -8.07
C ALA A 42 4.33 -0.56 -7.63
N VAL A 43 5.56 -0.61 -8.17
CA VAL A 43 6.60 0.37 -7.84
C VAL A 43 6.18 1.79 -8.26
N SER A 44 5.38 1.91 -9.33
CA SER A 44 4.87 3.21 -9.80
C SER A 44 3.96 3.90 -8.78
N LEU A 45 3.33 3.15 -7.87
CA LEU A 45 2.43 3.66 -6.83
C LEU A 45 3.15 4.56 -5.81
N LEU A 46 4.48 4.47 -5.70
CA LEU A 46 5.27 5.36 -4.85
C LEU A 46 5.52 6.74 -5.47
N ARG A 47 5.18 6.93 -6.75
CA ARG A 47 5.27 8.24 -7.41
C ARG A 47 4.05 9.07 -7.01
N THR A 48 4.27 10.26 -6.46
CA THR A 48 3.19 11.16 -6.00
C THR A 48 2.06 11.35 -7.01
N PRO A 49 2.32 11.57 -8.32
CA PRO A 49 1.22 11.72 -9.29
C PRO A 49 0.35 10.46 -9.44
N VAL A 50 0.94 9.27 -9.33
CA VAL A 50 0.23 7.99 -9.42
C VAL A 50 -0.56 7.74 -8.15
N ALA A 51 0.07 7.91 -6.97
CA ALA A 51 -0.60 7.77 -5.67
C ALA A 51 -1.84 8.67 -5.55
N ASN A 52 -1.78 9.90 -6.08
CA ASN A 52 -2.88 10.85 -6.05
C ASN A 52 -4.00 10.53 -7.05
N ALA A 53 -3.72 9.74 -8.10
CA ALA A 53 -4.69 9.41 -9.14
C ALA A 53 -5.43 8.09 -8.88
N VAL A 54 -4.90 7.21 -8.01
CA VAL A 54 -5.49 5.90 -7.73
C VAL A 54 -6.62 6.02 -6.71
N ILE A 55 -7.84 5.77 -7.17
CA ILE A 55 -9.06 5.73 -6.35
C ILE A 55 -9.62 4.29 -6.36
N PRO A 56 -9.40 3.50 -5.29
CA PRO A 56 -9.96 2.16 -5.17
C PRO A 56 -11.48 2.18 -4.97
N VAL A 57 -12.18 1.13 -5.41
CA VAL A 57 -13.63 1.01 -5.17
C VAL A 57 -13.90 0.62 -3.71
N GLY A 58 -14.71 1.41 -3.01
CA GLY A 58 -15.14 1.11 -1.64
C GLY A 58 -14.09 1.41 -0.55
N TRP A 59 -12.97 2.05 -0.89
CA TRP A 59 -11.90 2.40 0.03
C TRP A 59 -11.47 3.87 -0.14
N PRO A 60 -10.77 4.46 0.84
CA PRO A 60 -10.19 5.80 0.69
C PRO A 60 -9.19 5.87 -0.49
N PRO A 61 -8.94 7.08 -1.05
CA PRO A 61 -7.88 7.30 -2.03
C PRO A 61 -6.54 6.69 -1.61
N LEU A 62 -5.74 6.24 -2.58
CA LEU A 62 -4.44 5.63 -2.29
C LEU A 62 -3.52 6.60 -1.54
N ALA A 63 -3.54 7.89 -1.86
CA ALA A 63 -2.76 8.90 -1.16
C ALA A 63 -3.02 8.92 0.36
N GLU A 64 -4.28 8.82 0.78
CA GLU A 64 -4.66 8.78 2.21
C GLU A 64 -4.20 7.47 2.87
N THR A 65 -4.40 6.35 2.18
CA THR A 65 -3.99 5.02 2.68
C THR A 65 -2.47 4.90 2.80
N LEU A 66 -1.73 5.45 1.83
CA LEU A 66 -0.27 5.50 1.82
C LEU A 66 0.25 6.42 2.93
N GLN A 67 -0.39 7.58 3.15
CA GLN A 67 -0.04 8.45 4.27
C GLN A 67 -0.20 7.73 5.62
N LYS A 68 -1.29 6.97 5.79
CA LYS A 68 -1.47 6.12 6.98
C LYS A 68 -0.36 5.07 7.11
N THR A 69 0.03 4.42 6.02
CA THR A 69 1.14 3.44 5.97
C THR A 69 2.45 4.06 6.46
N ILE A 70 2.78 5.26 5.98
CA ILE A 70 3.97 6.01 6.39
C ILE A 70 3.87 6.40 7.87
N SER A 71 2.70 6.85 8.34
CA SER A 71 2.50 7.24 9.75
C SER A 71 2.65 6.09 10.73
N LEU A 72 2.33 4.86 10.31
CA LEU A 72 2.53 3.63 11.08
C LEU A 72 3.97 3.12 11.04
N GLY A 73 4.87 3.79 10.29
CA GLY A 73 6.28 3.42 10.19
C GLY A 73 6.52 2.10 9.45
N ILE A 74 5.57 1.65 8.62
CA ILE A 74 5.67 0.38 7.88
C ILE A 74 6.75 0.55 6.79
N PRO A 75 7.85 -0.23 6.81
CA PRO A 75 8.87 -0.17 5.76
C PRO A 75 8.32 -0.63 4.41
N ILE A 76 8.62 0.13 3.35
CA ILE A 76 8.28 -0.21 1.98
C ILE A 76 9.57 -0.40 1.18
N HIS A 77 9.70 -1.57 0.57
CA HIS A 77 10.83 -1.97 -0.27
C HIS A 77 10.39 -2.07 -1.73
N VAL A 78 11.32 -1.85 -2.66
CA VAL A 78 11.13 -1.93 -4.12
C VAL A 78 12.19 -2.79 -4.78
#